data_AF-A0A2N1JDG7-F1
#
_entry.id   AF-A0A2N1JDG7-F1
#
_cell.length_a   1.000
_cell.length_b   1.000
_cell.length_c   1.000
_cell.angle_alpha   90.00
_cell.angle_beta   90.00
_cell.angle_gamma   90.00
#
_symmetry.space_group_name_H-M   'P 1'
#
loop_
_entity.id
_entity.type
_entity.pdbx_description
1 polymer ?
#
loop_
_entity_poly.entity_id
_entity_poly.type
_entity_poly.pdbx_seq_one_letter_code
_entity_poly.pdbx_strand_id
1 'polypeptide(L)'
;MPPARRERSALHVQGALAVAAVAIVGGLVWRWLSSREGQPRSAARQARRNPSLSVSFPMDAALVRALETDPALKASVELLFHTLAPLYTAYALFAAPTGHTLPLENVDALHILPYSTAEGRAMLARALQCQAHLELVFVCLDGDIQLGDGPAELHAYLGRLEQLARAVDSLHVALVPGPVPGANMRASAFVQAWEAHAVSKQANTALLRCATWDDLAAEMAAQRAAWG
;
A
#
# COMPACT_ATOMS: atom_id res chain seq x y z
N MET A 1 60.04 -30.59 -35.31
CA MET A 1 59.07 -29.49 -35.13
C MET A 1 57.82 -30.05 -34.47
N PRO A 2 57.48 -29.63 -33.25
CA PRO A 2 56.19 -29.92 -32.62
C PRO A 2 55.21 -28.75 -32.84
N PRO A 3 53.89 -28.96 -32.93
CA PRO A 3 52.91 -27.91 -32.64
C PRO A 3 52.34 -28.16 -31.22
N ALA A 4 52.60 -27.28 -30.24
CA ALA A 4 51.84 -26.05 -29.94
C ALA A 4 50.34 -26.35 -29.69
N ARG A 5 49.97 -26.70 -28.45
CA ARG A 5 49.46 -25.85 -27.35
C ARG A 5 48.03 -25.30 -27.59
N ARG A 6 47.09 -25.97 -26.91
CA ARG A 6 45.76 -25.54 -26.39
C ARG A 6 45.23 -24.16 -26.83
N GLU A 7 44.08 -24.20 -27.50
CA GLU A 7 42.99 -23.24 -27.25
C GLU A 7 41.68 -24.02 -27.00
N ARG A 8 41.13 -23.82 -25.80
CA ARG A 8 39.76 -24.18 -25.44
C ARG A 8 38.95 -22.89 -25.59
N SER A 9 38.02 -22.85 -26.53
CA SER A 9 36.97 -21.83 -26.56
C SER A 9 35.65 -22.51 -26.25
N ALA A 10 35.28 -22.43 -24.98
CA ALA A 10 33.92 -22.62 -24.51
C ALA A 10 33.15 -21.33 -24.81
N LEU A 11 32.13 -21.40 -25.66
CA LEU A 11 31.11 -20.38 -25.77
C LEU A 11 29.78 -21.07 -26.06
N HIS A 12 29.11 -21.49 -24.98
CA HIS A 12 27.68 -21.72 -24.92
C HIS A 12 27.26 -21.40 -23.48
N VAL A 13 26.85 -20.15 -23.26
CA VAL A 13 26.15 -19.67 -22.07
C VAL A 13 24.84 -19.09 -22.63
N GLN A 14 23.76 -19.88 -22.65
CA GLN A 14 22.74 -19.94 -21.60
C GLN A 14 22.26 -18.55 -21.15
N GLY A 15 21.01 -18.25 -21.47
CA GLY A 15 20.34 -17.05 -21.00
C GLY A 15 18.87 -16.97 -21.44
N ALA A 16 18.17 -18.10 -21.48
CA ALA A 16 16.71 -18.08 -21.50
C ALA A 16 16.24 -17.70 -20.10
N LEU A 17 15.95 -16.42 -19.87
CA LEU A 17 15.28 -15.96 -18.66
C LEU A 17 13.83 -16.45 -18.72
N ALA A 18 13.57 -17.55 -18.01
CA ALA A 18 12.23 -17.98 -17.69
C ALA A 18 11.58 -16.93 -16.79
N VAL A 19 10.59 -16.21 -17.33
CA VAL A 19 9.67 -15.39 -16.54
C VAL A 19 8.78 -16.36 -15.77
N ALA A 20 9.18 -16.68 -14.55
CA ALA A 20 8.34 -17.44 -13.63
C ALA A 20 7.27 -16.51 -13.06
N ALA A 21 6.13 -16.46 -13.73
CA ALA A 21 4.90 -15.93 -13.18
C ALA A 21 4.44 -16.85 -12.04
N VAL A 22 4.70 -16.45 -10.80
CA VAL A 22 4.12 -17.09 -9.62
C VAL A 22 2.88 -16.28 -9.23
N ALA A 23 1.74 -16.66 -9.81
CA ALA A 23 0.44 -16.26 -9.31
C ALA A 23 0.15 -17.11 -8.06
N ILE A 24 0.32 -16.53 -6.87
CA ILE A 24 -0.26 -17.09 -5.64
C ILE A 24 -1.58 -16.37 -5.43
N VAL A 25 -2.62 -16.91 -6.07
CA VAL A 25 -4.00 -16.69 -5.66
C VAL A 25 -4.27 -17.63 -4.48
N GLY A 26 -4.66 -17.05 -3.33
CA GLY A 26 -5.23 -17.80 -2.22
C GLY A 26 -4.24 -18.18 -1.11
N GLY A 27 -4.08 -17.30 -0.12
CA GLY A 27 -3.32 -17.65 1.09
C GLY A 27 -3.51 -16.75 2.32
N LEU A 28 -4.31 -15.68 2.25
CA LEU A 28 -4.36 -14.66 3.32
C LEU A 28 -5.74 -14.44 3.97
N VAL A 29 -6.73 -15.30 3.70
CA VAL A 29 -8.07 -15.19 4.33
C VAL A 29 -8.14 -15.88 5.70
N TRP A 30 -7.19 -16.76 6.05
CA TRP A 30 -7.40 -17.70 7.17
C TRP A 30 -6.97 -17.23 8.57
N ARG A 31 -6.33 -16.06 8.72
CA ARG A 31 -5.79 -15.62 10.02
C ARG A 31 -6.71 -14.68 10.83
N TRP A 32 -7.83 -14.24 10.26
CA TRP A 32 -8.74 -13.29 10.93
C TRP A 32 -9.91 -13.95 11.68
N LEU A 33 -10.19 -15.24 11.42
CA LEU A 33 -11.39 -15.92 11.91
C LEU A 33 -11.37 -16.36 13.39
N SER A 34 -10.26 -16.22 14.13
CA SER A 34 -10.12 -16.90 15.43
C SER A 34 -10.11 -16.00 16.67
N SER A 35 -10.49 -14.73 16.62
CA SER A 35 -10.45 -13.90 17.85
C SER A 35 -11.44 -12.74 17.89
N ARG A 36 -12.74 -13.00 18.05
CA ARG A 36 -13.68 -12.05 18.69
C ARG A 36 -14.82 -12.76 19.42
N GLU A 37 -14.53 -13.26 20.62
CA GLU A 37 -15.54 -13.49 21.66
C GLU A 37 -15.33 -12.43 22.75
N GLY A 38 -16.21 -11.43 22.81
CA GLY A 38 -16.07 -10.36 23.82
C GLY A 38 -16.98 -9.14 23.66
N GLN A 39 -18.15 -9.23 24.29
CA GLN A 39 -19.08 -8.18 24.76
C GLN A 39 -20.03 -7.45 23.78
N PRO A 40 -21.35 -7.42 24.08
CA PRO A 40 -22.35 -6.72 23.28
C PRO A 40 -22.54 -5.29 23.79
N ARG A 41 -22.10 -4.30 23.01
CA ARG A 41 -22.57 -2.92 23.15
C ARG A 41 -23.27 -2.50 21.87
N SER A 42 -24.61 -2.52 21.89
CA SER A 42 -25.52 -1.82 20.97
C SER A 42 -25.17 -1.89 19.47
N ALA A 43 -25.10 -3.10 18.92
CA ALA A 43 -24.85 -3.36 17.50
C ALA A 43 -25.81 -2.60 16.55
N ALA A 44 -27.05 -2.32 16.98
CA ALA A 44 -28.09 -1.77 16.12
C ALA A 44 -27.95 -0.28 15.77
N ARG A 45 -27.26 0.53 16.59
CA ARG A 45 -27.02 1.97 16.28
C ARG A 45 -25.67 2.21 15.58
N GLN A 46 -24.68 1.36 15.83
CA GLN A 46 -23.36 1.44 15.20
C GLN A 46 -23.35 0.86 13.78
N ALA A 47 -24.27 -0.08 13.48
CA ALA A 47 -24.47 -0.64 12.15
C ALA A 47 -24.95 0.35 11.07
N ARG A 48 -25.32 1.59 11.41
CA ARG A 48 -25.86 2.58 10.44
C ARG A 48 -24.85 3.60 9.92
N ARG A 49 -23.63 3.67 10.45
CA ARG A 49 -22.58 4.54 9.90
C ARG A 49 -21.48 3.69 9.31
N ASN A 50 -21.15 3.95 8.05
CA ASN A 50 -19.99 3.35 7.41
C ASN A 50 -18.75 3.65 8.27
N PRO A 51 -17.87 2.65 8.48
CA PRO A 51 -16.66 2.89 9.22
C PRO A 51 -15.78 3.94 8.54
N SER A 52 -15.03 4.71 9.32
CA SER A 52 -14.08 5.69 8.78
C SER A 52 -12.80 5.00 8.29
N LEU A 53 -12.37 5.37 7.09
CA LEU A 53 -11.14 4.88 6.45
C LEU A 53 -10.27 6.07 6.07
N SER A 54 -8.99 6.02 6.44
CA SER A 54 -7.98 6.93 5.91
C SER A 54 -7.11 6.21 4.90
N VAL A 55 -6.90 6.82 3.73
CA VAL A 55 -6.05 6.30 2.66
C VAL A 55 -4.88 7.25 2.48
N SER A 56 -3.69 6.80 2.86
CA SER A 56 -2.45 7.56 2.74
C SER A 56 -1.76 7.28 1.42
N PHE A 57 -1.57 8.33 0.62
CA PHE A 57 -0.70 8.29 -0.55
C PHE A 57 0.74 8.62 -0.13
N PRO A 58 1.76 8.06 -0.82
CA PRO A 58 3.15 8.41 -0.58
C PRO A 58 3.42 9.90 -0.86
N MET A 59 4.48 10.43 -0.26
CA MET A 59 4.85 11.84 -0.37
C MET A 59 5.60 12.07 -1.68
N ASP A 60 4.87 12.34 -2.76
CA ASP A 60 5.49 12.44 -4.08
C ASP A 60 4.81 13.46 -5.00
N ALA A 61 5.56 14.49 -5.41
CA ALA A 61 5.14 15.45 -6.41
C ALA A 61 4.98 14.82 -7.82
N ALA A 62 5.62 13.67 -8.08
CA ALA A 62 5.37 12.93 -9.31
C ALA A 62 4.04 12.19 -9.30
N LEU A 63 3.46 11.86 -8.15
CA LEU A 63 2.11 11.29 -8.11
C LEU A 63 1.07 12.31 -8.60
N VAL A 64 1.16 13.59 -8.19
CA VAL A 64 0.29 14.66 -8.72
C VAL A 64 0.39 14.70 -10.23
N ARG A 65 1.62 14.82 -10.74
CA ARG A 65 1.88 14.92 -12.18
C ARG A 65 1.42 13.66 -12.92
N ALA A 66 1.63 12.48 -12.35
CA ALA A 66 1.16 11.23 -12.92
C ALA A 66 -0.37 11.21 -13.00
N LEU A 67 -1.09 11.66 -11.97
CA LEU A 67 -2.56 11.75 -12.03
C LEU A 67 -3.08 12.79 -13.03
N GLU A 68 -2.30 13.84 -13.31
CA GLU A 68 -2.64 14.83 -14.35
C GLU A 68 -2.35 14.33 -15.77
N THR A 69 -1.34 13.46 -15.95
CA THR A 69 -0.82 13.07 -17.27
C THR A 69 -1.12 11.64 -17.68
N ASP A 70 -1.42 10.76 -16.73
CA ASP A 70 -1.76 9.36 -16.93
C ASP A 70 -3.26 9.14 -16.61
N PRO A 71 -4.13 9.14 -17.63
CA PRO A 71 -5.56 8.93 -17.43
C PRO A 71 -5.90 7.54 -16.90
N ALA A 72 -5.06 6.52 -17.13
CA ALA A 72 -5.30 5.17 -16.64
C ALA A 72 -5.05 5.07 -15.13
N LEU A 73 -3.98 5.72 -14.64
CA LEU A 73 -3.73 5.85 -13.20
C LEU A 73 -4.85 6.66 -12.53
N LYS A 74 -5.25 7.81 -13.11
CA LYS A 74 -6.37 8.61 -12.59
C LYS A 74 -7.64 7.77 -12.46
N ALA A 75 -8.03 7.07 -13.53
CA ALA A 75 -9.21 6.20 -13.53
C ALA A 75 -9.13 5.09 -12.47
N SER A 76 -7.95 4.51 -12.26
CA SER A 76 -7.72 3.47 -11.25
C SER A 76 -7.92 3.98 -9.81
N VAL A 77 -7.43 5.19 -9.53
CA VAL A 77 -7.61 5.83 -8.22
C VAL A 77 -9.07 6.23 -8.01
N GLU A 78 -9.73 6.78 -9.03
CA GLU A 78 -11.16 7.11 -8.97
C GLU A 78 -12.01 5.86 -8.72
N LEU A 79 -11.73 4.75 -9.42
CA LEU A 79 -12.40 3.47 -9.24
C LEU A 79 -12.23 2.90 -7.84
N LEU A 80 -11.02 2.99 -7.26
CA LEU A 80 -10.78 2.61 -5.88
C LEU A 80 -11.73 3.36 -4.95
N PHE A 81 -11.80 4.68 -5.04
CA PHE A 81 -12.67 5.46 -4.16
C PHE A 81 -14.16 5.26 -4.43
N HIS A 82 -14.57 5.06 -5.69
CA HIS A 82 -15.95 4.68 -5.99
C HIS A 82 -16.32 3.34 -5.35
N THR A 83 -15.41 2.37 -5.34
CA THR A 83 -15.64 1.06 -4.72
C THR A 83 -15.70 1.16 -3.19
N LEU A 84 -14.88 2.03 -2.59
CA LEU A 84 -14.82 2.23 -1.14
C LEU A 84 -15.94 3.12 -0.59
N ALA A 85 -16.48 4.05 -1.36
CA ALA A 85 -17.52 5.00 -0.94
C ALA A 85 -18.78 4.35 -0.30
N PRO A 86 -19.37 3.26 -0.85
CA PRO A 86 -20.51 2.61 -0.19
C PRO A 86 -20.11 1.85 1.09
N LEU A 87 -18.82 1.58 1.29
CA LEU A 87 -18.29 0.73 2.36
C LEU A 87 -17.73 1.52 3.55
N TYR A 88 -17.20 2.70 3.28
CA TYR A 88 -16.46 3.53 4.22
C TYR A 88 -16.80 5.02 4.08
N THR A 89 -16.65 5.76 5.17
CA THR A 89 -16.42 7.22 5.09
C THR A 89 -14.93 7.43 4.86
N ALA A 90 -14.52 7.69 3.62
CA ALA A 90 -13.12 7.70 3.20
C ALA A 90 -12.48 9.10 3.24
N TYR A 91 -11.26 9.18 3.76
CA TYR A 91 -10.39 10.35 3.77
C TYR A 91 -9.14 10.04 2.95
N ALA A 92 -8.81 10.84 1.94
CA ALA A 92 -7.53 10.73 1.23
C ALA A 92 -6.51 11.68 1.86
N LEU A 93 -5.40 11.14 2.35
CA LEU A 93 -4.28 11.91 2.86
C LEU A 93 -3.27 12.02 1.73
N PHE A 94 -3.07 13.26 1.27
CA PHE A 94 -2.28 13.53 0.09
C PHE A 94 -1.15 14.52 0.37
N ALA A 95 0.04 14.28 -0.20
CA ALA A 95 1.14 15.21 -0.08
C ALA A 95 0.94 16.42 -0.99
N ALA A 96 0.61 17.57 -0.39
CA ALA A 96 0.43 18.81 -1.10
C ALA A 96 1.33 19.91 -0.50
N PRO A 97 2.67 19.77 -0.58
CA PRO A 97 3.60 20.73 0.01
C PRO A 97 3.44 22.14 -0.57
N THR A 98 2.95 22.25 -1.82
CA THR A 98 2.68 23.52 -2.51
C THR A 98 1.18 23.89 -2.53
N GLY A 99 0.33 23.14 -1.83
CA GLY A 99 -1.13 23.38 -1.80
C GLY A 99 -1.92 22.89 -3.01
N HIS A 100 -1.30 22.14 -3.94
CA HIS A 100 -2.02 21.51 -5.04
C HIS A 100 -2.98 20.42 -4.54
N THR A 101 -4.22 20.45 -5.01
CA THR A 101 -5.20 19.39 -4.78
C THR A 101 -5.06 18.28 -5.81
N LEU A 102 -5.47 17.07 -5.45
CA LEU A 102 -5.56 15.95 -6.39
C LEU A 102 -6.60 16.26 -7.50
N PRO A 103 -6.30 15.99 -8.78
CA PRO A 103 -7.23 16.20 -9.89
C PRO A 103 -8.26 15.05 -10.00
N LEU A 104 -8.91 14.69 -8.90
CA LEU A 104 -9.96 13.66 -8.84
C LEU A 104 -11.32 14.37 -8.91
N GLU A 105 -11.95 14.31 -10.09
CA GLU A 105 -13.16 15.09 -10.36
C GLU A 105 -14.43 14.27 -10.12
N ASN A 106 -14.32 12.95 -10.12
CA ASN A 106 -15.46 12.04 -10.06
C ASN A 106 -15.70 11.44 -8.66
N VAL A 107 -15.12 12.02 -7.60
CA VAL A 107 -15.16 11.44 -6.25
C VAL A 107 -15.77 12.41 -5.24
N ASP A 108 -17.09 12.60 -5.33
CA ASP A 108 -17.86 13.56 -4.51
C ASP A 108 -17.78 13.31 -2.99
N ALA A 109 -17.48 12.08 -2.57
CA ALA A 109 -17.46 11.67 -1.16
C ALA A 109 -16.07 11.72 -0.51
N LEU A 110 -15.04 12.19 -1.23
CA LEU A 110 -13.66 12.13 -0.75
C LEU A 110 -13.26 13.41 -0.03
N HIS A 111 -12.92 13.27 1.25
CA HIS A 111 -12.24 14.33 1.98
C HIS A 111 -10.74 14.27 1.70
N ILE A 112 -10.25 15.19 0.87
CA ILE A 112 -8.82 15.33 0.58
C ILE A 112 -8.18 16.19 1.67
N LEU A 113 -7.18 15.64 2.36
CA LEU A 113 -6.47 16.30 3.44
C LEU A 113 -4.98 16.43 3.08
N PRO A 114 -4.47 17.67 2.91
CA PRO A 114 -3.09 17.89 2.53
C PRO A 114 -2.13 17.68 3.71
N TYR A 115 -0.94 17.17 3.43
CA TYR A 115 0.20 17.17 4.35
C TYR A 115 1.49 17.55 3.60
N SER A 116 2.53 17.95 4.34
CA SER A 116 3.82 18.39 3.76
C SER A 116 5.03 17.54 4.17
N THR A 117 4.91 16.71 5.21
CA THR A 117 5.98 15.80 5.68
C THR A 117 5.45 14.41 6.03
N ALA A 118 6.33 13.41 6.08
CA ALA A 118 5.97 12.06 6.49
C ALA A 118 5.47 12.01 7.95
N GLU A 119 6.04 12.81 8.85
CA GLU A 119 5.53 12.98 10.22
C GLU A 119 4.13 13.60 10.22
N GLY A 120 3.91 14.63 9.39
CA GLY A 120 2.63 15.30 9.23
C GLY A 120 1.53 14.33 8.75
N ARG A 121 1.85 13.45 7.79
CA ARG A 121 0.96 12.36 7.37
C ARG A 121 0.56 11.46 8.53
N ALA A 122 1.55 10.97 9.29
CA ALA A 122 1.31 10.08 10.42
C ALA A 122 0.54 10.79 11.56
N MET A 123 0.77 12.08 11.79
CA MET A 123 0.01 12.89 12.73
C MET A 123 -1.44 13.04 12.28
N LEU A 124 -1.67 13.39 11.02
CA LEU A 124 -3.01 13.55 10.44
C LEU A 124 -3.80 12.24 10.48
N ALA A 125 -3.19 11.12 10.06
CA ALA A 125 -3.79 9.80 10.11
C ALA A 125 -4.30 9.44 11.53
N ARG A 126 -3.49 9.73 12.56
CA ARG A 126 -3.88 9.53 13.96
C ARG A 126 -4.95 10.50 14.43
N ALA A 127 -4.86 11.76 14.02
CA ALA A 127 -5.81 12.81 14.41
C ALA A 127 -7.22 12.55 13.86
N LEU A 128 -7.34 11.91 12.70
CA LEU A 128 -8.63 11.51 12.13
C LEU A 128 -9.35 10.43 12.93
N GLN A 129 -8.63 9.69 13.79
CA GLN A 129 -9.19 8.59 14.58
C GLN A 129 -10.03 7.64 13.74
N CYS A 130 -9.55 7.32 12.54
CA CYS A 130 -10.23 6.40 11.63
C CYS A 130 -10.21 4.98 12.19
N GLN A 131 -11.26 4.21 11.90
CA GLN A 131 -11.32 2.80 12.28
C GLN A 131 -10.37 1.97 11.41
N ALA A 132 -10.26 2.27 10.12
CA ALA A 132 -9.27 1.69 9.22
C ALA A 132 -8.25 2.72 8.72
N HIS A 133 -7.04 2.24 8.47
CA HIS A 133 -6.02 2.94 7.71
C HIS A 133 -5.50 2.07 6.57
N LEU A 134 -5.35 2.66 5.39
CA LEU A 134 -4.71 2.07 4.22
C LEU A 134 -3.50 2.95 3.83
N GLU A 135 -2.29 2.42 4.03
CA GLU A 135 -1.06 3.05 3.60
C GLU A 135 -0.64 2.47 2.24
N LEU A 136 -0.55 3.33 1.22
CA LEU A 136 -0.14 2.93 -0.12
C LEU A 136 1.38 3.05 -0.28
N VAL A 137 1.99 1.99 -0.80
CA VAL A 137 3.39 1.95 -1.23
C VAL A 137 3.41 1.59 -2.71
N PHE A 138 3.89 2.52 -3.53
CA PHE A 138 3.98 2.29 -4.96
C PHE A 138 5.17 1.40 -5.32
N VAL A 139 4.89 0.47 -6.23
CA VAL A 139 5.86 -0.44 -6.81
C VAL A 139 5.92 -0.17 -8.31
N CYS A 140 7.12 0.08 -8.82
CA CYS A 140 7.33 0.19 -10.26
C CYS A 140 7.35 -1.20 -10.92
N LEU A 141 7.32 -1.24 -12.25
CA LEU A 141 7.35 -2.49 -13.01
C LEU A 141 8.59 -3.35 -12.72
N ASP A 142 9.72 -2.72 -12.40
CA ASP A 142 10.96 -3.41 -12.06
C ASP A 142 10.94 -4.03 -10.66
N GLY A 143 9.87 -3.83 -9.89
CA GLY A 143 9.73 -4.33 -8.52
C GLY A 143 10.42 -3.47 -7.46
N ASP A 144 10.73 -2.22 -7.79
CA ASP A 144 11.34 -1.25 -6.88
C ASP A 144 10.30 -0.28 -6.31
N ILE A 145 10.60 0.26 -5.14
CA ILE A 145 9.78 1.20 -4.39
C ILE A 145 10.63 2.40 -3.98
N GLN A 146 9.96 3.45 -3.54
CA GLN A 146 10.60 4.60 -2.93
C GLN A 146 10.06 4.79 -1.52
N LEU A 147 10.95 4.62 -0.54
CA LEU A 147 10.70 4.92 0.86
C LEU A 147 11.80 5.88 1.34
N GLY A 148 11.48 7.17 1.37
CA GLY A 148 12.41 8.24 1.79
C GLY A 148 13.75 8.19 1.06
N ASP A 149 14.85 8.43 1.78
CA ASP A 149 16.21 8.52 1.25
C ASP A 149 17.16 7.39 1.73
N GLY A 150 16.64 6.23 2.17
CA GLY A 150 17.47 5.03 2.43
C GLY A 150 17.06 4.15 3.63
N PRO A 151 17.96 3.29 4.14
CA PRO A 151 17.63 2.30 5.19
C PRO A 151 17.17 2.90 6.53
N ALA A 152 17.69 4.07 6.91
CA ALA A 152 17.23 4.78 8.11
C ALA A 152 15.76 5.18 7.99
N GLU A 153 15.33 5.57 6.78
CA GLU A 153 13.95 5.91 6.48
C GLU A 153 13.02 4.70 6.53
N LEU A 154 13.49 3.50 6.17
CA LEU A 154 12.71 2.27 6.32
C LEU A 154 12.41 1.97 7.79
N HIS A 155 13.40 2.09 8.68
CA HIS A 155 13.17 1.87 10.11
C HIS A 155 12.21 2.92 10.69
N ALA A 156 12.42 4.20 10.36
CA ALA A 156 11.52 5.28 10.77
C ALA A 156 10.09 5.07 10.24
N TYR A 157 9.95 4.65 8.98
CA TYR A 157 8.67 4.33 8.36
C TYR A 157 7.93 3.20 9.08
N LEU A 158 8.60 2.08 9.36
CA LEU A 158 8.01 0.97 10.10
C LEU A 158 7.64 1.36 11.54
N GLY A 159 8.44 2.21 12.19
CA GLY A 159 8.12 2.78 13.50
C GLY A 159 6.87 3.66 13.48
N ARG A 160 6.68 4.49 12.42
CA ARG A 160 5.44 5.27 12.24
C ARG A 160 4.23 4.36 12.02
N LEU A 161 4.36 3.31 11.22
CA LEU A 161 3.30 2.32 11.04
C LEU A 161 2.95 1.60 12.33
N GLU A 162 3.93 1.28 13.17
CA GLU A 162 3.67 0.68 14.47
C GLU A 162 2.89 1.62 15.40
N GLN A 163 3.23 2.90 15.44
CA GLN A 163 2.47 3.90 16.19
C GLN A 163 1.05 4.05 15.66
N LEU A 164 0.86 3.99 14.35
CA LEU A 164 -0.43 4.09 13.71
C LEU A 164 -1.29 2.84 13.94
N ALA A 165 -0.71 1.65 13.91
CA ALA A 165 -1.39 0.39 14.21
C ALA A 165 -2.02 0.37 15.61
N ARG A 166 -1.44 1.12 16.56
CA ARG A 166 -2.00 1.27 17.92
C ARG A 166 -3.19 2.24 17.99
N ALA A 167 -3.41 3.04 16.95
CA ALA A 167 -4.42 4.09 16.90
C ALA A 167 -5.65 3.74 16.05
N VAL A 168 -5.63 2.59 15.34
CA VAL A 168 -6.70 2.17 14.43
C VAL A 168 -7.11 0.72 14.68
N ASP A 169 -8.36 0.38 14.37
CA ASP A 169 -8.87 -0.99 14.51
C ASP A 169 -8.29 -1.93 13.45
N SER A 170 -7.87 -1.38 12.30
CA SER A 170 -7.19 -2.11 11.22
C SER A 170 -6.23 -1.23 10.44
N LEU A 171 -5.01 -1.72 10.22
CA LEU A 171 -3.98 -1.10 9.40
C LEU A 171 -3.62 -2.01 8.23
N HIS A 172 -3.83 -1.52 7.01
CA HIS A 172 -3.44 -2.18 5.78
C HIS A 172 -2.29 -1.41 5.15
N VAL A 173 -1.22 -2.12 4.77
CA VAL A 173 -0.15 -1.58 3.92
C VAL A 173 -0.28 -2.26 2.57
N ALA A 174 -0.51 -1.51 1.51
CA ALA A 174 -0.69 -2.07 0.18
C ALA A 174 0.49 -1.74 -0.73
N LEU A 175 1.11 -2.79 -1.27
CA LEU A 175 1.99 -2.70 -2.42
C LEU A 175 1.12 -2.67 -3.68
N VAL A 176 1.12 -1.56 -4.42
CA VAL A 176 0.26 -1.35 -5.60
C VAL A 176 1.08 -0.73 -6.75
N PRO A 177 0.77 -1.03 -8.02
CA PRO A 177 1.47 -0.41 -9.14
C PRO A 177 1.30 1.12 -9.13
N GLY A 178 2.39 1.84 -9.32
CA GLY A 178 2.35 3.30 -9.37
C GLY A 178 3.68 3.94 -9.78
N PRO A 179 3.71 5.28 -9.91
CA PRO A 179 4.93 6.02 -10.21
C PRO A 179 5.91 5.95 -9.02
N VAL A 180 7.20 5.73 -9.31
CA VAL A 180 8.27 5.66 -8.29
C VAL A 180 9.50 6.46 -8.77
N PRO A 181 9.46 7.80 -8.77
CA PRO A 181 10.55 8.64 -9.25
C PRO A 181 11.75 8.62 -8.29
N GLY A 182 12.74 7.80 -8.59
CA GLY A 182 13.91 7.64 -7.71
C GLY A 182 13.72 6.49 -6.73
N ALA A 183 13.29 5.35 -7.27
CA ALA A 183 13.25 4.10 -6.54
C ALA A 183 14.59 3.83 -5.86
N ASN A 184 14.55 3.52 -4.57
CA ASN A 184 15.72 3.40 -3.71
C ASN A 184 15.78 2.06 -2.97
N MET A 185 14.77 1.20 -3.17
CA MET A 185 14.63 -0.05 -2.45
C MET A 185 13.87 -1.08 -3.29
N ARG A 186 14.28 -2.35 -3.21
CA ARG A 186 13.53 -3.48 -3.77
C ARG A 186 12.29 -3.74 -2.93
N ALA A 187 11.13 -3.95 -3.55
CA ALA A 187 9.91 -4.32 -2.84
C ALA A 187 10.11 -5.58 -1.97
N SER A 188 10.88 -6.55 -2.46
CA SER A 188 11.21 -7.77 -1.71
C SER A 188 11.97 -7.48 -0.41
N ALA A 189 12.89 -6.51 -0.41
CA ALA A 189 13.62 -6.09 0.78
C ALA A 189 12.69 -5.41 1.79
N PHE A 190 11.76 -4.57 1.32
CA PHE A 190 10.72 -3.98 2.16
C PHE A 190 9.84 -5.05 2.81
N VAL A 191 9.40 -6.06 2.06
CA VAL A 191 8.58 -7.14 2.62
C VAL A 191 9.36 -7.92 3.68
N GLN A 192 10.62 -8.28 3.41
CA GLN A 192 11.44 -8.97 4.41
C GLN A 192 11.56 -8.15 5.70
N ALA A 193 11.76 -6.83 5.57
CA ALA A 193 11.82 -5.94 6.72
C ALA A 193 10.48 -5.84 7.46
N TRP A 194 9.36 -5.75 6.73
CA TRP A 194 8.01 -5.78 7.31
C TRP A 194 7.79 -7.07 8.11
N GLU A 195 8.05 -8.23 7.52
CA GLU A 195 7.87 -9.55 8.13
C GLU A 195 8.75 -9.75 9.38
N ALA A 196 9.93 -9.11 9.43
CA ALA A 196 10.81 -9.11 10.59
C ALA A 196 10.38 -8.11 11.68
N HIS A 197 9.66 -7.05 11.32
CA HIS A 197 9.27 -5.98 12.26
C HIS A 197 8.08 -6.37 13.14
N ALA A 198 8.04 -5.84 14.38
CA ALA A 198 6.98 -6.12 15.35
C ALA A 198 5.58 -5.75 14.86
N VAL A 199 5.47 -4.69 14.04
CA VAL A 199 4.20 -4.23 13.46
C VAL A 199 3.49 -5.34 12.66
N SER A 200 4.21 -6.20 11.93
CA SER A 200 3.60 -7.29 11.14
C SER A 200 3.04 -8.43 11.99
N LYS A 201 3.36 -8.45 13.28
CA LYS A 201 2.88 -9.48 14.22
C LYS A 201 1.61 -9.05 14.95
N GLN A 202 1.21 -7.79 14.83
CA GLN A 202 -0.02 -7.29 15.43
C GLN A 202 -1.24 -7.88 14.71
N ALA A 203 -2.29 -8.20 15.47
CA ALA A 203 -3.47 -8.89 14.92
C ALA A 203 -4.31 -8.02 13.97
N ASN A 204 -4.17 -6.70 14.06
CA ASN A 204 -4.89 -5.73 13.27
C ASN A 204 -4.10 -5.19 12.07
N THR A 205 -2.95 -5.79 11.72
CA THR A 205 -2.13 -5.32 10.59
C THR A 205 -2.13 -6.33 9.46
N ALA A 206 -2.12 -5.84 8.22
CA ALA A 206 -2.02 -6.66 7.02
C ALA A 206 -1.13 -6.00 5.96
N LEU A 207 -0.33 -6.82 5.28
CA LEU A 207 0.38 -6.42 4.06
C LEU A 207 -0.36 -7.00 2.86
N LEU A 208 -0.88 -6.12 2.01
CA LEU A 208 -1.58 -6.46 0.78
C LEU A 208 -0.60 -6.35 -0.39
N ARG A 209 -0.55 -7.38 -1.23
CA ARG A 209 0.27 -7.40 -2.45
C ARG A 209 -0.67 -7.43 -3.63
N CYS A 210 -0.89 -6.26 -4.23
CA CYS A 210 -1.88 -6.09 -5.28
C CYS A 210 -1.16 -5.99 -6.62
N ALA A 211 -1.53 -6.82 -7.59
CA ALA A 211 -0.99 -6.73 -8.94
C ALA A 211 -1.63 -5.59 -9.72
N THR A 212 -2.84 -5.19 -9.32
CA THR A 212 -3.62 -4.10 -9.90
C THR A 212 -4.31 -3.27 -8.81
N TRP A 213 -4.84 -2.11 -9.19
CA TRP A 213 -5.70 -1.31 -8.31
C TRP A 213 -7.05 -1.98 -8.03
N ASP A 214 -7.55 -2.80 -8.97
CA ASP A 214 -8.78 -3.58 -8.78
C ASP A 214 -8.61 -4.65 -7.70
N ASP A 215 -7.45 -5.30 -7.65
CA ASP A 215 -7.12 -6.25 -6.57
C ASP A 215 -7.16 -5.56 -5.21
N LEU A 216 -6.65 -4.34 -5.12
CA LEU A 216 -6.69 -3.54 -3.89
C LEU A 216 -8.12 -3.20 -3.48
N ALA A 217 -8.95 -2.76 -4.43
CA ALA A 217 -10.35 -2.45 -4.17
C ALA A 217 -11.12 -3.70 -3.70
N ALA A 218 -10.90 -4.85 -4.34
CA ALA A 218 -11.51 -6.13 -4.00
C ALA A 218 -11.06 -6.60 -2.60
N GLU A 219 -9.78 -6.51 -2.27
CA GLU A 219 -9.26 -6.86 -0.95
C GLU A 219 -9.87 -5.98 0.15
N MET A 220 -9.90 -4.66 -0.05
CA MET A 220 -10.52 -3.75 0.93
C MET A 220 -12.02 -4.02 1.10
N ALA A 221 -12.73 -4.37 0.03
CA ALA A 221 -14.13 -4.76 0.11
C ALA A 221 -14.32 -6.08 0.89
N ALA A 222 -13.47 -7.07 0.67
CA ALA A 222 -13.48 -8.34 1.40
C ALA A 222 -13.18 -8.13 2.89
N GLN A 223 -12.21 -7.28 3.23
CA GLN A 223 -11.90 -6.90 4.61
C GLN A 223 -13.09 -6.22 5.28
N ARG A 224 -13.77 -5.30 4.59
CA ARG A 224 -14.99 -4.67 5.12
C ARG A 224 -16.08 -5.70 5.42
N ALA A 225 -16.27 -6.65 4.51
CA ALA A 225 -17.30 -7.67 4.65
C ALA A 225 -17.07 -8.54 5.89
N ALA A 226 -15.80 -8.80 6.25
CA ALA A 226 -15.45 -9.55 7.47
C ALA A 226 -15.77 -8.81 8.78
N TRP A 227 -16.00 -7.49 8.75
CA TRP A 227 -16.31 -6.71 9.97
C TRP A 227 -17.79 -6.73 10.37
N GLY A 228 -18.67 -7.19 9.49
CA GLY A 228 -20.12 -7.33 9.73
C GLY A 228 -20.49 -8.74 10.19
#